data_AF-A0AAW4RF66-F1
#
_entry.id   AF-A0AAW4RF66-F1
#
_cell.length_a   1.000
_cell.length_b   1.000
_cell.length_c   1.000
_cell.angle_alpha   90.00
_cell.angle_beta   90.00
_cell.angle_gamma   90.00
#
_symmetry.space_group_name_H-M   'P 1'
#
loop_
_entity.id
_entity.type
_entity.pdbx_description
1 polymer ?
#
loop_
_entity_poly.entity_id
_entity_poly.type
_entity_poly.pdbx_seq_one_letter_code
_entity_poly.pdbx_strand_id
1 'polypeptide(L)'
;MTDNDVVVTGKELAAYIGCRPSYIVELKRNGRLVQAEGGKGYLKSASLALYEQTRDPSRAGVAARHTEARGTALAGEGSDDQDDADEPQTSDAKRRAKALADRAETDAQLAQIELAKELGNLLPRTDVEQAISEAGTSLRVALERIPDTLAPQLAAATDEAKVRQLLWDELTHALEEMSRGFRSATKPAEVEG
;
A
#
# COMPACT_ATOMS: atom_id res chain seq x y z
N MET A 1 15.71 44.82 -3.89
CA MET A 1 16.01 45.20 -2.50
C MET A 1 16.75 44.03 -1.91
N THR A 2 18.07 44.15 -1.78
CA THR A 2 18.96 43.16 -1.18
C THR A 2 18.58 42.99 0.28
N ASP A 3 17.80 41.94 0.57
CA ASP A 3 17.44 41.60 1.93
C ASP A 3 18.70 41.03 2.59
N ASN A 4 19.32 41.84 3.44
CA ASN A 4 20.53 41.51 4.16
C ASN A 4 20.12 40.58 5.32
N ASP A 5 19.63 39.39 4.98
CA ASP A 5 19.11 38.45 5.95
C ASP A 5 20.28 37.85 6.74
N VAL A 6 20.16 37.93 8.06
CA VAL A 6 21.22 37.54 8.98
C VAL A 6 21.22 36.02 9.09
N VAL A 7 22.36 35.41 8.77
CA VAL A 7 22.56 33.97 8.97
C VAL A 7 22.65 33.68 10.47
N VAL A 8 21.76 32.82 10.96
CA VAL A 8 21.74 32.36 12.36
C VAL A 8 21.94 30.85 12.46
N THR A 9 22.46 30.40 13.60
CA THR A 9 22.55 28.97 13.90
C THR A 9 21.18 28.38 14.20
N GLY A 10 21.05 27.06 14.09
CA GLY A 10 19.80 26.38 14.44
C GLY A 10 19.38 26.58 15.90
N LYS A 11 20.35 26.72 16.83
CA LYS A 11 20.08 26.98 18.24
C LYS A 11 19.48 28.37 18.45
N GLU A 12 20.02 29.38 17.78
CA GLU A 12 19.52 30.75 17.83
C GLU A 12 18.14 30.86 17.17
N LEU A 13 17.95 30.20 16.02
CA LEU A 13 16.65 30.14 15.35
C LEU A 13 15.57 29.49 16.23
N ALA A 14 15.92 28.43 16.97
CA ALA A 14 15.02 27.80 17.93
C ALA A 14 14.58 28.78 19.04
N ALA A 15 15.51 29.60 19.53
CA ALA A 15 15.22 30.64 20.52
C ALA A 15 14.28 31.72 19.96
N TYR A 16 14.46 32.15 18.70
CA TYR A 16 13.56 33.12 18.06
C TYR A 16 12.15 32.57 17.83
N ILE A 17 12.02 31.28 17.51
CA ILE A 17 10.71 30.61 17.31
C ILE A 17 10.05 30.23 18.65
N GLY A 18 10.84 30.16 19.74
CA GLY A 18 10.36 29.69 21.05
C GLY A 18 10.20 28.16 21.14
N CYS A 19 11.02 27.40 20.40
CA CYS A 19 10.95 25.94 20.35
C CYS A 19 12.27 25.26 20.78
N ARG A 20 12.25 23.93 20.94
CA ARG A 20 13.46 23.16 21.27
C ARG A 20 14.36 23.02 20.03
N PRO A 21 15.71 23.03 20.15
CA PRO A 21 16.62 22.90 19.00
C PRO A 21 16.39 21.65 18.14
N SER A 22 15.91 20.54 18.72
CA SER A 22 15.56 19.33 17.98
C SER A 22 14.41 19.54 16.97
N TYR A 23 13.50 20.46 17.27
CA TYR A 23 12.37 20.76 16.39
C TYR A 23 12.80 21.49 15.12
N ILE A 24 13.92 22.23 15.15
CA ILE A 24 14.50 22.85 13.96
C ILE A 24 14.95 21.79 12.93
N VAL A 25 15.42 20.62 13.39
CA VAL A 25 15.78 19.50 12.49
C VAL A 25 14.55 18.96 11.76
N GLU A 26 13.43 18.85 12.48
CA GLU A 26 12.15 18.42 11.92
C GLU A 26 11.59 19.45 10.93
N LEU A 27 11.62 20.74 11.29
CA LEU A 27 11.18 21.83 10.42
C LEU A 27 12.03 21.94 9.15
N LYS A 28 13.35 21.71 9.25
CA LYS A 28 14.23 21.61 8.07
C LYS A 28 13.85 20.43 7.18
N ARG A 29 13.61 19.25 7.75
CA ARG A 29 13.23 18.04 6.99
C ARG A 29 11.91 18.23 6.23
N ASN A 30 10.98 18.96 6.84
CA ASN A 30 9.68 19.25 6.27
C ASN A 30 9.68 20.49 5.34
N GLY A 31 10.85 21.07 5.04
CA GLY A 31 10.99 22.19 4.11
C GLY A 31 10.39 23.52 4.61
N ARG A 32 10.24 23.68 5.93
CA ARG A 32 9.57 24.84 6.54
C ARG A 32 10.52 25.96 6.99
N LEU A 33 11.80 25.88 6.62
CA LEU A 33 12.84 26.86 6.96
C LEU A 33 13.74 27.11 5.73
N VAL A 34 14.35 28.29 5.66
CA VAL A 34 15.23 28.69 4.56
C VAL A 34 16.69 28.59 5.00
N GLN A 35 17.47 27.75 4.32
CA GLN A 35 18.89 27.57 4.61
C GLN A 35 19.71 28.68 3.95
N ALA A 36 20.80 29.10 4.62
CA ALA A 36 21.72 30.08 4.07
C ALA A 36 22.55 29.50 2.92
N GLU A 37 23.00 30.37 2.00
CA GLU A 37 23.90 29.99 0.91
C GLU A 37 25.20 29.41 1.51
N GLY A 38 25.53 28.17 1.15
CA GLY A 38 26.64 27.41 1.73
C GLY A 38 26.26 26.33 2.76
N GLY A 39 24.97 26.16 3.05
CA GLY A 39 24.44 25.03 3.83
C GLY A 39 24.73 25.04 5.33
N LYS A 40 25.42 26.08 5.83
CA LYS A 40 25.70 26.31 7.25
C LYS A 40 24.84 27.47 7.76
N GLY A 41 23.82 27.14 8.54
CA GLY A 41 22.92 28.10 9.16
C GLY A 41 21.63 28.36 8.37
N TYR A 42 20.82 29.27 8.89
CA TYR A 42 19.50 29.60 8.38
C TYR A 42 19.37 31.11 8.20
N LEU A 43 18.65 31.50 7.15
CA LEU A 43 18.27 32.88 6.90
C LEU A 43 17.15 33.26 7.90
N LYS A 44 17.43 34.17 8.83
CA LYS A 44 16.58 34.44 10.00
C LYS A 44 15.21 34.95 9.59
N SER A 45 15.13 36.04 8.83
CA SER A 45 13.85 36.65 8.44
C SER A 45 13.07 35.71 7.53
N ALA A 46 13.73 35.10 6.54
CA ALA A 46 13.10 34.20 5.59
C ALA A 46 12.56 32.92 6.26
N SER A 47 13.30 32.36 7.22
CA SER A 47 12.86 31.15 7.95
C SER A 47 11.69 31.44 8.89
N LEU A 48 11.67 32.59 9.56
CA LEU A 48 10.55 32.99 10.41
C LEU A 48 9.27 33.23 9.58
N ALA A 49 9.40 33.89 8.43
CA ALA A 49 8.27 34.11 7.52
C ALA A 49 7.70 32.78 6.99
N LEU A 50 8.56 31.86 6.56
CA LEU A 50 8.12 30.56 6.05
C LEU A 50 7.51 29.67 7.15
N TYR A 51 8.05 29.73 8.37
CA TYR A 51 7.49 29.04 9.53
C TYR A 51 6.06 29.51 9.82
N GLU A 52 5.83 30.83 9.83
CA GLU A 52 4.52 31.41 10.13
C GLU A 52 3.49 31.11 9.03
N GLN A 53 3.89 31.20 7.74
CA GLN A 53 3.03 30.85 6.61
C GLN A 53 2.61 29.38 6.59
N THR A 54 3.47 28.48 7.09
CA THR A 54 3.23 27.04 7.12
C THR A 54 2.68 26.56 8.46
N ARG A 55 2.43 27.46 9.41
CA ARG A 55 1.89 27.11 10.72
C ARG A 55 0.41 26.81 10.60
N ASP A 56 0.07 25.53 10.74
CA ASP A 56 -1.31 25.04 10.71
C ASP A 56 -2.13 25.64 11.87
N PRO A 57 -3.14 26.48 11.59
CA PRO A 57 -3.97 27.12 12.61
C PRO A 57 -4.74 26.11 13.47
N SER A 58 -5.00 24.91 12.94
CA SER A 58 -5.76 23.85 13.63
C SER A 58 -5.01 23.21 14.79
N ARG A 59 -3.68 23.39 14.87
CA ARG A 59 -2.83 22.89 15.97
C ARG A 59 -2.54 23.92 17.07
N ALA A 60 -3.07 25.14 16.96
CA ALA A 60 -2.86 26.19 17.95
C ALA A 60 -3.37 25.81 19.36
N GLY A 61 -4.48 25.07 19.44
CA GLY A 61 -5.06 24.62 20.71
C GLY A 61 -4.21 23.60 21.47
N VAL A 62 -3.38 22.80 20.79
CA VAL A 62 -2.50 21.79 21.43
C VAL A 62 -1.22 22.45 21.95
N ALA A 63 -0.70 23.45 21.24
CA ALA A 63 0.46 24.23 21.68
C ALA A 63 0.14 25.07 22.95
N ALA A 64 -1.04 25.69 23.00
CA ALA A 64 -1.50 26.49 24.14
C ALA A 64 -1.60 25.63 25.43
N ARG A 65 -2.17 24.42 25.33
CA ARG A 65 -2.29 23.48 26.47
C ARG A 65 -0.93 23.02 27.00
N HIS A 66 0.07 22.84 26.14
CA HIS A 66 1.42 22.46 26.58
C HIS A 66 2.23 23.62 27.17
N THR A 67 1.96 24.87 26.77
CA THR A 67 2.54 26.05 27.42
C THR A 67 1.90 26.33 28.77
N GLU A 68 0.59 26.16 28.88
CA GLU A 68 -0.17 26.39 30.12
C GLU A 68 0.17 25.34 31.19
N ALA A 69 0.29 24.06 30.81
CA ALA A 69 0.73 22.98 31.69
C ALA A 69 2.18 23.13 32.22
N ARG A 70 3.01 23.98 31.59
CA ARG A 70 4.36 24.32 32.08
C ARG A 70 4.39 25.59 32.94
N GLY A 71 3.43 26.50 32.76
CA GLY A 71 3.27 27.67 33.61
C GLY A 71 2.72 27.31 34.99
N THR A 72 1.79 26.35 35.06
CA THR A 72 1.20 25.87 36.32
C THR A 72 2.13 25.01 37.16
N ALA A 73 3.10 24.31 36.55
CA ALA A 73 4.09 23.51 37.29
C ALA A 73 5.08 24.35 38.15
N LEU A 74 5.08 25.68 38.02
CA LEU A 74 5.89 26.60 38.83
C LEU A 74 5.10 27.31 39.94
N ALA A 75 3.79 27.09 40.06
CA ALA A 75 2.97 27.71 41.10
C ALA A 75 1.75 26.84 41.47
N GLY A 76 1.79 26.17 42.63
CA GLY A 76 0.57 25.68 43.28
C GLY A 76 0.66 24.27 43.83
N GLU A 77 0.81 24.18 45.15
CA GLU A 77 0.58 23.00 45.97
C GLU A 77 -0.88 22.51 45.91
N GLY A 78 -1.05 21.19 45.91
CA GLY A 78 -2.12 20.48 46.61
C GLY A 78 -3.54 20.52 46.03
N SER A 79 -3.96 19.45 45.35
CA SER A 79 -5.07 18.59 45.79
C SER A 79 -5.21 17.39 44.86
N ASP A 80 -5.33 16.21 45.46
CA ASP A 80 -5.69 14.95 44.82
C ASP A 80 -7.01 15.09 44.06
N ASP A 81 -7.01 14.71 42.78
CA ASP A 81 -8.06 13.86 42.24
C ASP A 81 -7.46 12.92 41.19
N GLN A 82 -7.83 11.67 41.35
CA GLN A 82 -7.33 10.49 40.69
C GLN A 82 -7.85 10.43 39.25
N ASP A 83 -6.97 10.31 38.25
CA ASP A 83 -7.29 9.51 37.06
C ASP A 83 -6.03 9.18 36.24
N ASP A 84 -5.91 7.87 36.00
CA ASP A 84 -4.95 7.09 35.22
C ASP A 84 -3.51 7.61 35.07
N ALA A 85 -2.61 6.89 35.74
CA ALA A 85 -1.17 6.95 35.52
C ALA A 85 -0.84 6.59 34.06
N ASP A 86 -0.71 7.60 33.20
CA ASP A 86 0.09 7.51 31.97
C ASP A 86 1.56 7.43 32.40
N GLU A 87 1.98 6.23 32.81
CA GLU A 87 3.39 5.95 33.06
C GLU A 87 4.17 6.26 31.77
N PRO A 88 5.28 7.02 31.85
CA PRO A 88 6.06 7.36 30.67
C PRO A 88 6.63 6.07 30.04
N GLN A 89 5.95 5.59 29.00
CA GLN A 89 6.38 4.43 28.21
C GLN A 89 7.82 4.66 27.74
N THR A 90 8.75 3.85 28.26
CA THR A 90 10.14 3.87 27.81
C THR A 90 10.18 3.61 26.30
N SER A 91 11.21 4.13 25.61
CA SER A 91 11.32 3.98 24.15
C SER A 91 11.22 2.52 23.67
N ASP A 92 11.60 1.56 24.53
CA ASP A 92 11.50 0.13 24.25
C ASP A 92 10.09 -0.43 24.40
N ALA A 93 9.31 0.04 25.38
CA ALA A 93 7.90 -0.34 25.52
C ALA A 93 7.09 0.12 24.30
N LYS A 94 7.33 1.35 23.83
CA LYS A 94 6.72 1.88 22.61
C LYS A 94 7.11 1.10 21.35
N ARG A 95 8.37 0.65 21.25
CA ARG A 95 8.84 -0.20 20.14
C ARG A 95 8.16 -1.57 20.14
N ARG A 96 8.01 -2.20 21.30
CA ARG A 96 7.30 -3.48 21.44
C ARG A 96 5.82 -3.34 21.10
N ALA A 97 5.15 -2.31 21.60
CA ALA A 97 3.75 -2.02 21.28
C ALA A 97 3.55 -1.84 19.77
N LYS A 98 4.46 -1.09 19.12
CA LYS A 98 4.43 -0.95 17.66
C LYS A 98 4.62 -2.29 16.94
N ALA A 99 5.61 -3.10 17.34
CA ALA A 99 5.84 -4.40 16.70
C ALA A 99 4.64 -5.36 16.83
N LEU A 100 3.95 -5.32 17.98
CA LEU A 100 2.71 -6.08 18.19
C LEU A 100 1.58 -5.59 17.29
N ALA A 101 1.42 -4.27 17.14
CA ALA A 101 0.43 -3.68 16.24
C ALA A 101 0.72 -4.03 14.77
N ASP A 102 1.98 -3.88 14.32
CA ASP A 102 2.40 -4.20 12.95
C ASP A 102 2.17 -5.70 12.63
N ARG A 103 2.42 -6.58 13.61
CA ARG A 103 2.13 -8.02 13.48
C ARG A 103 0.64 -8.29 13.40
N ALA A 104 -0.16 -7.69 14.28
CA ALA A 104 -1.62 -7.86 14.28
C ALA A 104 -2.25 -7.37 12.96
N GLU A 105 -1.75 -6.27 12.39
CA GLU A 105 -2.18 -5.78 11.08
C GLU A 105 -1.84 -6.77 9.97
N THR A 106 -0.61 -7.30 9.96
CA THR A 106 -0.17 -8.30 8.97
C THR A 106 -1.00 -9.58 9.07
N ASP A 107 -1.24 -10.07 10.29
CA ASP A 107 -2.04 -11.27 10.53
C ASP A 107 -3.50 -11.06 10.06
N ALA A 108 -4.06 -9.87 10.30
CA ALA A 108 -5.40 -9.52 9.82
C ALA A 108 -5.48 -9.45 8.28
N GLN A 109 -4.45 -8.92 7.62
CA GLN A 109 -4.37 -8.89 6.15
C GLN A 109 -4.26 -10.30 5.57
N LEU A 110 -3.46 -11.18 6.18
CA LEU A 110 -3.31 -12.56 5.75
C LEU A 110 -4.63 -13.34 5.90
N ALA A 111 -5.35 -13.14 7.00
CA ALA A 111 -6.68 -13.73 7.21
C ALA A 111 -7.70 -13.25 6.17
N GLN A 112 -7.67 -11.98 5.76
CA GLN A 112 -8.53 -11.46 4.69
C GLN A 112 -8.22 -12.09 3.34
N ILE A 113 -6.93 -12.26 3.00
CA ILE A 113 -6.51 -12.93 1.76
C ILE A 113 -6.99 -14.38 1.77
N GLU A 114 -6.84 -15.09 2.89
CA GLU A 114 -7.24 -16.49 2.97
C GLU A 114 -8.75 -16.67 2.87
N LEU A 115 -9.53 -15.86 3.59
CA LEU A 115 -10.99 -15.83 3.45
C LEU A 115 -11.40 -15.52 2.00
N ALA A 116 -10.72 -14.58 1.33
CA ALA A 116 -11.02 -14.26 -0.06
C ALA A 116 -10.69 -15.42 -1.02
N LYS A 117 -9.69 -16.26 -0.73
CA LYS A 117 -9.45 -17.49 -1.49
C LYS A 117 -10.53 -18.54 -1.24
N GLU A 118 -10.90 -18.77 0.03
CA GLU A 118 -11.96 -19.72 0.40
C GLU A 118 -13.31 -19.36 -0.23
N LEU A 119 -13.63 -18.06 -0.30
CA LEU A 119 -14.80 -17.54 -0.99
C LEU A 119 -14.68 -17.57 -2.52
N GLY A 120 -13.52 -17.92 -3.08
CA GLY A 120 -13.26 -17.95 -4.52
C GLY A 120 -13.06 -16.59 -5.17
N ASN A 121 -12.87 -15.52 -4.39
CA ASN A 121 -12.60 -14.17 -4.90
C ASN A 121 -11.14 -13.99 -5.35
N LEU A 122 -10.21 -14.76 -4.78
CA LEU A 122 -8.80 -14.76 -5.15
C LEU A 122 -8.35 -16.17 -5.52
N LEU A 123 -7.58 -16.28 -6.60
CA LEU A 123 -6.94 -17.52 -7.02
C LEU A 123 -5.42 -17.38 -6.96
N PRO A 124 -4.68 -18.44 -6.62
CA PRO A 124 -3.23 -18.43 -6.71
C PRO A 124 -2.79 -18.18 -8.16
N ARG A 125 -1.87 -17.23 -8.33
CA ARG A 125 -1.39 -16.83 -9.66
C ARG A 125 -0.81 -18.01 -10.45
N THR A 126 -0.04 -18.88 -9.79
CA THR A 126 0.58 -20.05 -10.43
C THR A 126 -0.46 -21.01 -11.00
N ASP A 127 -1.55 -21.26 -10.28
CA ASP A 127 -2.62 -22.15 -10.73
C ASP A 127 -3.33 -21.57 -11.97
N VAL A 128 -3.57 -20.27 -11.98
CA VAL A 128 -4.15 -19.57 -13.14
C VAL A 128 -3.21 -19.62 -14.36
N GLU A 129 -1.92 -19.35 -14.16
CA GLU A 129 -0.92 -19.42 -15.23
C GLU A 129 -0.82 -20.84 -15.81
N GLN A 130 -0.83 -21.85 -14.96
CA GLN A 130 -0.82 -23.26 -15.36
C GLN A 130 -2.08 -23.61 -16.16
N ALA A 131 -3.26 -23.30 -15.64
CA ALA A 131 -4.54 -23.58 -16.30
C ALA A 131 -4.62 -22.94 -17.70
N ILE A 132 -4.20 -21.68 -17.84
CA ILE A 132 -4.16 -20.99 -19.14
C ILE A 132 -3.16 -21.65 -20.09
N SER A 133 -1.97 -22.01 -19.60
CA SER A 133 -0.93 -22.64 -20.42
C SER A 133 -1.36 -24.01 -20.93
N GLU A 134 -1.98 -24.82 -20.07
CA GLU A 134 -2.51 -26.14 -20.43
C GLU A 134 -3.67 -26.03 -21.41
N ALA A 135 -4.62 -25.12 -21.18
CA ALA A 135 -5.74 -24.88 -22.08
C ALA A 135 -5.27 -24.40 -23.47
N GLY A 136 -4.32 -23.47 -23.52
CA GLY A 136 -3.75 -22.98 -24.78
C GLY A 136 -2.98 -24.05 -25.54
N THR A 137 -2.19 -24.87 -24.83
CA THR A 137 -1.48 -26.01 -25.43
C THR A 137 -2.46 -27.03 -26.01
N SER A 138 -3.50 -27.36 -25.25
CA SER A 138 -4.53 -28.32 -25.67
C SER A 138 -5.31 -27.84 -26.89
N LEU A 139 -5.71 -26.56 -26.92
CA LEU A 139 -6.40 -25.99 -28.09
C LEU A 139 -5.51 -26.03 -29.33
N ARG A 140 -4.22 -25.64 -29.20
CA ARG A 140 -3.28 -25.67 -30.32
C ARG A 140 -3.15 -27.09 -30.89
N VAL A 141 -2.95 -28.09 -30.04
CA VAL A 141 -2.86 -29.49 -30.46
C VAL A 141 -4.15 -29.93 -31.15
N ALA A 142 -5.33 -29.57 -30.63
CA ALA A 142 -6.60 -29.90 -31.24
C ALA A 142 -6.73 -29.29 -32.65
N LEU A 143 -6.38 -28.01 -32.83
CA LEU A 143 -6.42 -27.33 -34.12
C LEU A 143 -5.43 -27.93 -35.13
N GLU A 144 -4.21 -28.25 -34.70
CA GLU A 144 -3.19 -28.89 -35.54
C GLU A 144 -3.63 -30.29 -36.01
N ARG A 145 -4.48 -30.99 -35.25
CA ARG A 145 -5.04 -32.31 -35.61
C ARG A 145 -6.15 -32.26 -36.66
N ILE A 146 -6.83 -31.11 -36.81
CA ILE A 146 -8.01 -30.98 -37.68
C ILE A 146 -7.70 -31.38 -39.14
N PRO A 147 -6.62 -30.90 -39.79
CA PRO A 147 -6.33 -31.26 -41.17
C PRO A 147 -6.14 -32.77 -41.34
N ASP A 148 -5.37 -33.41 -40.48
CA ASP A 148 -5.12 -34.86 -40.56
C ASP A 148 -6.41 -35.68 -40.38
N THR A 149 -7.33 -35.19 -39.55
CA THR A 149 -8.60 -35.87 -39.26
C THR A 149 -9.65 -35.64 -40.34
N LEU A 150 -9.77 -34.41 -40.83
CA LEU A 150 -10.84 -34.01 -41.76
C LEU A 150 -10.44 -34.17 -43.23
N ALA A 151 -9.16 -34.03 -43.61
CA ALA A 151 -8.73 -34.11 -45.00
C ALA A 151 -9.26 -35.36 -45.76
N PRO A 152 -9.17 -36.60 -45.25
CA PRO A 152 -9.70 -37.76 -45.98
C PRO A 152 -11.23 -37.74 -46.11
N GLN A 153 -11.94 -37.22 -45.10
CA GLN A 153 -13.40 -37.12 -45.10
C GLN A 153 -13.88 -36.04 -46.08
N LEU A 154 -13.21 -34.89 -46.09
CA LEU A 154 -13.48 -33.78 -46.99
C LEU A 154 -13.13 -34.11 -48.44
N ALA A 155 -12.04 -34.84 -48.68
CA ALA A 155 -11.66 -35.30 -50.03
C ALA A 155 -12.71 -36.24 -50.65
N ALA A 156 -13.42 -37.01 -49.83
CA ALA A 156 -14.51 -37.88 -50.27
C ALA A 156 -15.88 -37.20 -50.31
N ALA A 157 -16.02 -35.99 -49.74
CA ALA A 157 -17.31 -35.31 -49.64
C ALA A 157 -17.69 -34.61 -50.96
N THR A 158 -18.89 -34.89 -51.44
CA THR A 158 -19.47 -34.26 -52.65
C THR A 158 -20.59 -33.27 -52.34
N ASP A 159 -20.98 -33.15 -51.07
CA ASP A 159 -22.03 -32.26 -50.58
C ASP A 159 -21.45 -31.17 -49.68
N GLU A 160 -21.63 -29.92 -50.09
CA GLU A 160 -21.19 -28.74 -49.36
C GLU A 160 -21.81 -28.64 -47.96
N ALA A 161 -23.08 -29.02 -47.79
CA ALA A 161 -23.73 -29.00 -46.49
C ALA A 161 -23.02 -29.95 -45.51
N LYS A 162 -22.61 -31.12 -46.00
CA LYS A 162 -21.86 -32.09 -45.20
C LYS A 162 -20.45 -31.60 -44.86
N VAL A 163 -19.77 -30.95 -45.80
CA VAL A 163 -18.45 -30.33 -45.56
C VAL A 163 -18.54 -29.30 -44.44
N ARG A 164 -19.51 -28.38 -44.52
CA ARG A 164 -19.71 -27.35 -43.47
C ARG A 164 -20.03 -27.97 -42.12
N GLN A 165 -20.84 -29.02 -42.08
CA GLN A 165 -21.16 -29.73 -40.84
C GLN A 165 -19.91 -30.35 -40.21
N LEU A 166 -19.08 -31.07 -40.97
CA LEU A 166 -17.86 -31.71 -40.44
C LEU A 166 -16.88 -30.69 -39.86
N LEU A 167 -16.70 -29.55 -40.54
CA LEU A 167 -15.86 -28.46 -40.04
C LEU A 167 -16.43 -27.86 -38.75
N TRP A 168 -17.74 -27.61 -38.71
CA TRP A 168 -18.40 -27.06 -37.54
C TRP A 168 -18.28 -27.98 -36.33
N ASP A 169 -18.53 -29.27 -36.51
CA ASP A 169 -18.49 -30.27 -35.44
C ASP A 169 -17.08 -30.37 -34.85
N GLU A 170 -16.03 -30.44 -35.67
CA GLU A 170 -14.65 -30.57 -35.19
C GLU A 170 -14.17 -29.29 -34.48
N LEU A 171 -14.48 -28.10 -35.03
CA LEU A 171 -14.14 -26.83 -34.39
C LEU A 171 -14.88 -26.65 -33.06
N THR A 172 -16.16 -27.02 -33.02
CA THR A 172 -16.95 -26.96 -31.79
C THR A 172 -16.38 -27.93 -30.75
N HIS A 173 -16.01 -29.14 -31.16
CA HIS A 173 -15.36 -30.11 -30.29
C HIS A 173 -14.06 -29.58 -29.68
N ALA A 174 -13.17 -28.99 -30.49
CA ALA A 174 -11.92 -28.39 -30.00
C ALA A 174 -12.16 -27.26 -28.97
N LEU A 175 -13.15 -26.40 -29.22
CA LEU A 175 -13.53 -25.32 -28.30
C LEU A 175 -14.18 -25.84 -27.02
N GLU A 176 -15.01 -26.88 -27.12
CA GLU A 176 -15.64 -27.53 -25.96
C GLU A 176 -14.60 -28.19 -25.05
N GLU A 177 -13.59 -28.86 -25.60
CA GLU A 177 -12.50 -29.46 -24.82
C GLU A 177 -11.71 -28.39 -24.06
N MET A 178 -11.37 -27.27 -24.70
CA MET A 178 -10.76 -26.13 -24.00
C MET A 178 -11.66 -25.59 -22.88
N SER A 179 -12.96 -25.45 -23.15
CA SER A 179 -13.94 -24.99 -22.16
C SER A 179 -14.08 -25.96 -20.97
N ARG A 180 -13.99 -27.27 -21.21
CA ARG A 180 -13.95 -28.30 -20.15
C ARG A 180 -12.69 -28.17 -19.31
N GLY A 181 -11.54 -27.93 -19.94
CA GLY A 181 -10.27 -27.65 -19.25
C GLY A 181 -10.39 -26.50 -18.25
N PHE A 182 -10.92 -25.35 -18.68
CA PHE A 182 -11.12 -24.20 -17.78
C PHE A 182 -12.06 -24.51 -16.61
N ARG A 183 -13.17 -25.22 -16.84
CA ARG A 183 -14.09 -25.60 -15.76
C ARG A 183 -13.44 -26.53 -14.73
N SER A 184 -12.55 -27.41 -15.18
CA SER A 184 -11.82 -28.31 -14.27
C SER A 184 -10.83 -27.54 -13.39
N ALA A 185 -10.15 -26.53 -13.96
CA ALA A 185 -9.20 -25.69 -13.24
C ALA A 185 -9.86 -24.75 -12.21
N THR A 186 -11.16 -24.44 -12.36
CA THR A 186 -11.91 -23.59 -11.43
C THR A 186 -12.72 -24.37 -10.40
N LYS A 187 -12.69 -25.71 -10.40
CA LYS A 187 -13.35 -26.48 -9.34
C LYS A 187 -12.58 -26.27 -8.03
N PRO A 188 -13.25 -25.90 -6.93
CA PRO A 188 -12.59 -25.88 -5.63
C PRO A 188 -12.06 -27.27 -5.35
N ALA A 189 -10.83 -27.36 -4.84
CA ALA A 189 -10.30 -28.61 -4.32
C ALA A 189 -11.31 -29.15 -3.31
N GLU A 190 -11.89 -30.31 -3.59
CA GLU A 190 -12.77 -30.99 -2.64
C GLU A 190 -11.93 -31.20 -1.37
N VAL A 191 -12.28 -30.49 -0.31
CA VAL A 191 -11.68 -30.66 1.01
C VAL A 191 -12.14 -32.05 1.46
N GLU A 192 -11.32 -33.07 1.20
CA GLU A 192 -11.47 -34.37 1.83
C GLU A 192 -11.37 -34.16 3.35
N GLY A 193 -12.50 -34.40 4.03
CA GLY A 193 -12.67 -34.17 5.46
C GLY A 193 -12.02 -35.22 6.36
#